data_AF-A0A0F8W9D7-F1
#
_entry.id   AF-A0A0F8W9D7-F1
#
_cell.length_a   1.000
_cell.length_b   1.000
_cell.length_c   1.000
_cell.angle_alpha   90.00
_cell.angle_beta   90.00
_cell.angle_gamma   90.00
#
_symmetry.space_group_name_H-M   'P 1'
#
loop_
_entity.id
_entity.type
_entity.pdbx_description
1 polymer ?
#
loop_
_entity_poly.entity_id
_entity_poly.type
_entity_poly.pdbx_seq_one_letter_code
_entity_poly.pdbx_strand_id
1 'polypeptide(L)' 'MRSFLVKFDLTGKNVALWMCHAGDGVKAMKRFKEALKNANIVESISFQVPLKKDPDEKKEKAIAWIKGVVKEV' A
#
# COMPACT_ATOMS: atom_id res chain seq x y z
N MET A 1 -7.00 8.31 -7.08
CA MET A 1 -7.19 8.06 -5.62
C MET A 1 -8.06 9.09 -4.92
N ARG A 2 -7.74 10.40 -4.90
CA ARG A 2 -8.58 11.39 -4.18
C ARG A 2 -10.05 11.35 -4.57
N SER A 3 -10.34 11.32 -5.88
CA SER A 3 -11.70 11.17 -6.39
C SER A 3 -12.38 9.84 -6.03
N PHE A 4 -11.61 8.78 -5.80
CA PHE A 4 -12.13 7.49 -5.35
C PHE A 4 -12.54 7.57 -3.87
N LEU A 5 -11.66 8.09 -3.01
CA LEU A 5 -11.92 8.22 -1.57
C LEU A 5 -13.03 9.24 -1.23
N VAL A 6 -13.33 10.17 -2.14
CA VAL A 6 -14.51 11.05 -2.02
C VAL A 6 -15.81 10.32 -2.37
N LYS A 7 -15.76 9.36 -3.31
CA LYS A 7 -16.94 8.63 -3.79
C LYS A 7 -17.27 7.40 -2.96
N PHE A 8 -16.27 6.78 -2.34
CA PHE A 8 -16.41 5.51 -1.65
C PHE A 8 -15.93 5.64 -0.21
N ASP A 9 -16.84 5.38 0.72
CA ASP A 9 -16.51 5.28 2.14
C ASP A 9 -15.89 3.91 2.43
N LEU A 10 -14.67 3.93 2.98
CA LEU A 10 -13.92 2.75 3.37
C LEU A 10 -13.88 2.57 4.89
N THR A 11 -14.69 3.32 5.63
CA THR A 11 -14.75 3.23 7.09
C THR A 11 -15.04 1.80 7.54
N GLY A 12 -14.21 1.29 8.44
CA GLY A 12 -14.30 -0.07 8.98
C GLY A 12 -13.95 -1.21 8.00
N LYS A 13 -13.57 -0.91 6.75
CA LYS A 13 -13.15 -1.95 5.79
C LYS A 13 -11.67 -2.29 5.96
N ASN A 14 -11.35 -3.57 5.81
CA ASN A 14 -9.96 -4.03 5.72
C ASN A 14 -9.36 -3.58 4.38
N VAL A 15 -8.22 -2.87 4.43
CA VAL A 15 -7.53 -2.30 3.27
C VAL A 15 -6.05 -2.63 3.36
N ALA A 16 -5.52 -3.29 2.32
CA ALA A 16 -4.09 -3.44 2.14
C ALA A 16 -3.57 -2.33 1.20
N LEU A 17 -2.47 -1.68 1.57
CA LEU A 17 -1.89 -0.59 0.79
C LEU A 17 -0.60 -1.01 0.11
N TRP A 18 -0.47 -0.67 -1.17
CA TRP A 18 0.78 -0.81 -1.88
C TRP A 18 1.07 0.47 -2.68
N MET A 19 2.35 0.78 -2.88
CA MET A 19 2.75 1.84 -3.80
C MET A 19 4.02 1.51 -4.56
N CYS A 20 4.10 2.07 -5.77
CA CYS A 20 5.28 2.10 -6.62
C CYS A 20 5.64 3.57 -6.91
N HIS A 21 6.90 3.95 -6.74
CA HIS A 21 7.32 5.35 -6.90
C HIS A 21 8.78 5.46 -7.36
N ALA A 22 9.15 6.64 -7.85
CA ALA A 22 10.52 6.95 -8.26
C ALA A 22 11.36 7.61 -7.15
N GLY A 23 10.72 8.38 -6.26
CA GLY A 23 11.34 9.14 -5.18
C GLY A 23 11.43 8.37 -3.85
N ASP A 24 11.28 9.07 -2.72
CA ASP A 24 11.28 8.45 -1.39
C ASP A 24 9.92 7.83 -0.99
N GLY A 25 8.82 8.30 -1.57
CA GLY A 25 7.46 7.84 -1.29
C GLY A 25 6.92 8.17 0.11
N VAL A 26 7.71 8.78 1.01
CA VAL A 26 7.37 8.96 2.43
C VAL A 26 6.14 9.85 2.58
N LYS A 27 6.16 11.01 1.91
CA LYS A 27 5.05 11.99 1.96
C LYS A 27 3.79 11.44 1.32
N ALA A 28 3.92 10.65 0.26
CA ALA A 28 2.79 10.02 -0.40
C ALA A 28 2.14 9.00 0.55
N MET A 29 2.93 8.09 1.12
CA MET A 29 2.45 7.05 2.03
C MET A 29 1.74 7.65 3.24
N LYS A 30 2.32 8.69 3.84
CA LYS A 30 1.68 9.43 4.95
C LYS A 30 0.29 9.96 4.56
N ARG A 31 0.19 10.63 3.41
CA ARG A 31 -1.10 11.17 2.91
C ARG A 31 -2.13 10.08 2.62
N PHE A 32 -1.70 8.92 2.13
CA PHE A 32 -2.61 7.78 1.92
C PHE A 32 -3.13 7.23 3.25
N LYS A 33 -2.26 7.03 4.24
CA LYS A 33 -2.66 6.59 5.58
C LYS A 33 -3.61 7.60 6.25
N GLU A 34 -3.36 8.90 6.12
CA GLU A 34 -4.26 9.96 6.61
C GLU A 34 -5.63 9.93 5.92
N ALA A 35 -5.65 9.77 4.60
CA ALA A 35 -6.91 9.70 3.84
C ALA A 35 -7.71 8.42 4.12
N LEU A 36 -7.05 7.37 4.62
CA LEU A 36 -7.63 6.07 4.97
C LEU A 36 -7.71 5.86 6.48
N LYS A 37 -7.60 6.92 7.30
CA LYS A 37 -7.55 6.83 8.76
C LYS A 37 -8.77 6.13 9.40
N ASN A 38 -9.89 6.08 8.70
CA ASN A 38 -11.13 5.44 9.17
C ASN A 38 -11.26 3.99 8.66
N ALA A 39 -10.42 3.56 7.72
CA ALA A 39 -10.32 2.18 7.28
C ALA A 39 -9.40 1.39 8.20
N ASN A 40 -9.55 0.07 8.22
CA ASN A 40 -8.61 -0.82 8.89
C ASN A 40 -7.47 -1.15 7.92
N ILE A 41 -6.33 -0.45 8.05
CA ILE A 41 -5.15 -0.73 7.22
C ILE A 41 -4.46 -1.97 7.79
N VAL A 42 -4.69 -3.12 7.18
CA VAL A 42 -4.15 -4.41 7.65
C VAL A 42 -2.66 -4.55 7.36
N GLU A 43 -2.19 -4.03 6.23
CA GLU A 43 -0.81 -4.17 5.79
C GLU A 43 -0.43 -3.05 4.81
N SER A 44 0.85 -2.67 4.75
CA SER A 44 1.32 -1.65 3.80
C SER A 44 2.73 -1.91 3.26
N ILE A 45 2.92 -1.80 1.94
CA ILE A 45 4.22 -1.96 1.28
C ILE A 45 4.53 -0.83 0.28
N SER A 46 5.81 -0.58 0.05
CA SER A 46 6.31 0.46 -0.85
C SER A 46 7.49 -0.06 -1.67
N PHE A 47 7.48 0.22 -2.97
CA PHE A 47 8.53 -0.16 -3.90
C PHE A 47 9.07 1.05 -4.66
N GLN A 48 10.37 1.31 -4.52
CA GLN A 48 11.06 2.36 -5.27
C GLN A 48 11.65 1.77 -6.56
N VAL A 49 11.10 2.16 -7.70
CA VAL A 49 11.53 1.72 -9.05
C VAL A 49 11.78 0.19 -9.13
N PRO A 50 10.79 -0.65 -8.76
CA PRO A 50 10.99 -2.08 -8.52
C PRO A 50 11.49 -2.88 -9.73
N LEU A 51 11.27 -2.39 -10.95
CA LEU A 51 11.75 -3.06 -12.16
C LEU A 51 13.21 -2.74 -12.48
N LYS A 52 13.79 -1.69 -11.89
CA LYS A 52 15.19 -1.28 -12.14
C LYS A 52 16.11 -1.55 -10.95
N LYS A 53 15.57 -1.68 -9.74
CA LYS A 53 16.33 -1.95 -8.51
C LYS A 53 15.88 -3.29 -7.94
N ASP A 54 16.69 -4.32 -8.18
CA ASP A 54 16.57 -5.65 -7.57
C ASP A 54 15.22 -6.34 -7.82
N PRO A 55 14.81 -6.56 -9.09
CA PRO A 55 13.46 -7.01 -9.44
C PRO A 55 13.07 -8.34 -8.77
N ASP A 56 14.00 -9.28 -8.61
CA ASP A 56 13.74 -10.56 -7.93
C ASP A 56 13.48 -10.37 -6.43
N GLU A 57 14.29 -9.54 -5.75
CA GLU A 57 14.07 -9.20 -4.34
C GLU A 57 12.71 -8.50 -4.14
N LYS A 58 12.35 -7.59 -5.04
CA LYS A 58 11.05 -6.88 -4.96
C LYS A 58 9.88 -7.84 -5.21
N LYS A 59 10.05 -8.83 -6.10
CA LYS A 59 9.07 -9.90 -6.33
C LYS A 59 8.90 -10.76 -5.07
N GLU A 60 9.99 -11.20 -4.44
CA GLU A 60 9.92 -11.97 -3.20
C GLU A 60 9.26 -11.17 -2.07
N LYS A 61 9.59 -9.88 -1.93
CA LYS A 61 8.93 -8.97 -0.98
C LYS A 61 7.43 -8.82 -1.24
N ALA A 62 7.01 -8.71 -2.50
CA ALA A 62 5.58 -8.67 -2.85
C ALA A 62 4.86 -9.96 -2.48
N ILE A 63 5.50 -11.12 -2.70
CA ILE A 63 4.96 -12.44 -2.33
C ILE A 63 4.86 -12.58 -0.80
N ALA A 64 5.87 -12.14 -0.07
CA ALA A 64 5.84 -12.16 1.40
C ALA A 64 4.74 -11.25 1.94
N TRP A 65 4.60 -10.05 1.38
CA TRP A 65 3.57 -9.08 1.77
C TRP A 65 2.16 -9.61 1.55
N ILE A 66 1.85 -10.18 0.36
CA ILE A 66 0.50 -10.68 0.10
C ILE A 66 0.14 -11.86 1.00
N LYS A 67 1.12 -12.71 1.38
CA LYS A 67 0.92 -13.76 2.38
C LYS A 67 0.62 -13.19 3.77
N GLY A 68 1.16 -12.02 4.12
CA GLY A 68 0.81 -11.30 5.33
C GLY A 68 -0.63 -10.80 5.28
N VAL A 69 -1.02 -10.13 4.18
CA VAL A 69 -2.38 -9.63 3.96
C VAL A 69 -3.43 -10.74 4.11
N VAL A 70 -3.22 -11.90 3.49
CA VAL A 70 -4.20 -13.01 3.51
C VAL A 70 -4.42 -13.59 4.92
N LYS A 71 -3.45 -13.47 5.83
CA LYS A 71 -3.60 -13.95 7.21
C LYS A 71 -4.46 -13.02 8.08
N GLU A 72 -4.56 -11.75 7.70
CA GLU A 72 -5.28 -10.71 8.44
C GLU A 72 -6.73 -10.50 7.92
N VAL A 73 -7.15 -11.24 6.88
CA VAL A 73 -8.48 -11.14 6.23
C VAL A 73 -9.39 -12.30 6.61
#